data_AF-A0A967WCA8-F1
#
_entry.id   AF-A0A967WCA8-F1
#
_cell.length_a   1.000
_cell.length_b   1.000
_cell.length_c   1.000
_cell.angle_alpha   90.00
_cell.angle_beta   90.00
_cell.angle_gamma   90.00
#
_symmetry.space_group_name_H-M   'P 1'
#
loop_
_entity.id
_entity.type
_entity.pdbx_description
1 polymer ?
#
loop_
_entity_poly.entity_id
_entity_poly.type
_entity_poly.pdbx_seq_one_letter_code
_entity_poly.pdbx_strand_id
1 'polypeptide(L)'
;YVLGSTQLLEDGVGGSAQVFLLTVPFLAGILWGRRASLPVLFLVTMTMAGFGWVFSTGVLVIPENPTTAEPSRWIAGTVVLFLMGVLMVVSLDYSLSRLTTALGESSRLVRALEEQRGQLEEQVAERTADLASRSAQLEAAALVAREAAGIRDVEQLLEETVNLISDRFGFYHTGLFLLDQAGEYAVLRAASSEGGRRMLAKGHRLRVGQEGIVGHVTGSRRARVALDVGEDAVFFDNPDLSGTRSEAALPLVVGEEVLGALDVQSTEREAFGEADLTVLQTLADQVAIAISNARLVRRVQESLELERRAYGQMSMEAWRDLIRTGIGPGQRYDPQRILPNVSPWQAEMAPAEMEGQPVPGRADGAGPAMAIPLKVREQVIGVLDAYKPPGSSDWTGDEVALFQALVDQLGAALDG
;
A
#
# COMPACT_ATOMS: atom_id res chain seq x y z
N TYR A 1 30.36 63.79 -33.57
CA TYR A 1 31.60 64.15 -34.29
C TYR A 1 31.61 65.62 -34.70
N VAL A 2 30.68 66.07 -35.55
CA VAL A 2 30.59 67.49 -35.99
C VAL A 2 30.52 68.45 -34.79
N LEU A 3 29.60 68.23 -33.85
CA LEU A 3 29.48 69.01 -32.61
C LEU A 3 30.76 69.10 -31.75
N GLY A 4 31.54 68.01 -31.69
CA GLY A 4 32.81 68.02 -30.95
C GLY A 4 33.90 68.80 -31.69
N SER A 5 33.90 68.75 -33.02
CA SER A 5 34.85 69.48 -33.85
C SER A 5 34.54 70.99 -33.87
N THR A 6 33.26 71.36 -33.84
CA THR A 6 32.85 72.77 -33.76
C THR A 6 33.20 73.38 -32.39
N GLN A 7 33.00 72.64 -31.29
CA GLN A 7 33.44 73.13 -29.97
C GLN A 7 34.96 73.24 -29.83
N LEU A 8 35.75 72.40 -30.53
CA LEU A 8 37.22 72.59 -30.55
C LEU A 8 37.61 73.92 -31.22
N LEU A 9 36.84 74.38 -32.20
CA LEU A 9 37.06 75.65 -32.89
C LEU A 9 36.64 76.85 -32.04
N GLU A 10 35.59 76.70 -31.22
CA GLU A 10 35.04 77.78 -30.39
C GLU A 10 35.80 77.92 -29.05
N ASP A 11 36.01 76.80 -28.33
CA ASP A 11 36.49 76.81 -26.94
C ASP A 11 37.91 76.24 -26.76
N GLY A 12 38.46 75.57 -27.79
CA GLY A 12 39.74 74.86 -27.73
C GLY A 12 39.72 73.60 -26.83
N VAL A 13 40.89 73.22 -26.29
CA VAL A 13 41.06 71.95 -25.52
C VAL A 13 40.29 71.90 -24.21
N GLY A 14 40.08 73.06 -23.58
CA GLY A 14 39.49 73.16 -22.24
C GLY A 14 37.96 73.09 -22.20
N GLY A 15 37.29 73.13 -23.37
CA GLY A 15 35.85 73.03 -23.48
C GLY A 15 35.32 71.59 -23.42
N SER A 16 34.00 71.43 -23.56
CA SER A 16 33.34 70.11 -23.52
C SER A 16 33.54 69.26 -24.79
N ALA A 17 34.34 69.73 -25.75
CA ALA A 17 34.60 69.06 -27.02
C ALA A 17 35.10 67.61 -26.86
N GLN A 18 35.93 67.35 -25.85
CA GLN A 18 36.46 66.01 -25.55
C GLN A 18 35.34 65.03 -25.22
N VAL A 19 34.29 65.48 -24.52
CA VAL A 19 33.13 64.65 -24.17
C VAL A 19 32.36 64.27 -25.44
N PHE A 20 32.05 65.23 -26.30
CA PHE A 20 31.35 64.99 -27.58
C PHE A 20 32.16 64.16 -28.58
N LEU A 21 33.48 64.22 -28.48
CA LEU A 21 34.38 63.41 -29.30
C LEU A 21 34.46 61.96 -28.79
N LEU A 22 34.44 61.73 -27.48
CA LEU A 22 34.41 60.40 -26.86
C LEU A 22 33.07 59.65 -27.02
N THR A 23 31.95 60.36 -27.21
CA THR A 23 30.66 59.69 -27.50
C THR A 23 30.68 58.95 -28.83
N VAL A 24 31.49 59.36 -29.79
CA VAL A 24 31.56 58.76 -31.13
C VAL A 24 32.15 57.33 -31.10
N PRO A 25 33.35 57.08 -30.54
CA PRO A 25 33.87 55.72 -30.41
C PRO A 25 33.03 54.86 -29.47
N PHE A 26 32.36 55.46 -28.47
CA PHE A 26 31.43 54.74 -27.60
C PHE A 26 30.20 54.21 -28.34
N LEU A 27 29.51 55.07 -29.10
CA LEU A 27 28.36 54.67 -29.93
C LEU A 27 28.77 53.65 -30.99
N ALA A 28 29.95 53.82 -31.60
CA ALA A 28 30.51 52.84 -32.53
C ALA A 28 30.75 51.48 -31.87
N GLY A 29 31.19 51.48 -30.60
CA GLY A 29 31.37 50.26 -29.81
C GLY A 29 30.06 49.55 -29.46
N ILE A 30 28.99 50.30 -29.16
CA ILE A 30 27.66 49.71 -28.88
C ILE A 30 27.05 49.09 -30.14
N LEU A 31 27.11 49.81 -31.26
CA LEU A 31 26.38 49.43 -32.48
C LEU A 31 27.13 48.37 -33.31
N TRP A 32 28.46 48.46 -33.38
CA TRP A 32 29.27 47.64 -34.30
C TRP A 32 30.44 46.94 -33.60
N GLY A 33 30.51 47.00 -32.26
CA GLY A 33 31.51 46.30 -31.46
C GLY A 33 32.91 46.93 -31.50
N ARG A 34 33.85 46.28 -30.81
CA ARG A 34 35.22 46.80 -30.61
C ARG A 34 35.98 47.09 -31.90
N ARG A 35 35.76 46.27 -32.94
CA ARG A 35 36.45 46.41 -34.24
C ARG A 35 36.11 47.72 -34.97
N ALA A 36 34.92 48.28 -34.74
CA ALA A 36 34.52 49.58 -35.28
C ALA A 36 34.91 50.74 -34.36
N SER A 37 34.95 50.52 -33.05
CA SER A 37 35.28 51.54 -32.05
C SER A 37 36.75 51.98 -32.06
N LEU A 38 37.69 51.05 -32.25
CA LEU A 38 39.13 51.34 -32.30
C LEU A 38 39.56 52.29 -33.45
N PRO A 39 39.16 52.08 -34.72
CA PRO A 39 39.50 53.02 -35.79
C PRO A 39 38.84 54.39 -35.61
N VAL A 40 37.63 54.44 -35.02
CA VAL A 40 36.96 55.70 -34.69
C VAL A 40 37.68 56.44 -33.56
N LEU A 41 38.16 55.74 -32.54
CA LEU A 41 38.98 56.33 -31.48
C LEU A 41 40.28 56.91 -32.07
N PHE A 42 40.94 56.15 -32.95
CA PHE A 42 42.15 56.63 -33.64
C PHE A 42 41.86 57.89 -34.46
N LEU A 43 40.76 57.92 -35.23
CA LEU A 43 40.33 59.09 -35.99
C LEU A 43 40.09 60.31 -35.10
N VAL A 44 39.42 60.13 -33.96
CA VAL A 44 39.15 61.19 -33.00
C VAL A 44 40.45 61.71 -32.35
N THR A 45 41.35 60.81 -31.95
CA THR A 45 42.66 61.19 -31.39
C THR A 45 43.52 61.94 -32.41
N MET A 46 43.53 61.50 -33.68
CA MET A 46 44.22 62.20 -34.77
C MET A 46 43.62 63.57 -35.04
N THR A 47 42.30 63.70 -34.95
CA THR A 47 41.60 64.99 -35.08
C THR A 47 42.03 65.95 -33.97
N MET A 48 42.06 65.47 -32.72
CA MET A 48 42.52 66.25 -31.56
C MET A 48 43.98 66.71 -31.72
N ALA A 49 44.87 65.80 -32.15
CA ALA A 49 46.28 66.12 -32.40
C ALA A 49 46.45 67.13 -33.55
N GLY A 50 45.65 66.98 -34.62
CA GLY A 50 45.65 67.89 -35.77
C GLY A 50 45.23 69.31 -35.39
N PHE A 51 44.15 69.47 -34.61
CA PHE A 51 43.77 70.76 -34.06
C PHE A 51 44.86 71.35 -33.16
N GLY A 52 45.48 70.53 -32.31
CA GLY A 52 46.59 71.00 -31.47
C GLY A 52 47.79 71.48 -32.25
N TRP A 53 48.12 70.85 -33.38
CA TRP A 53 49.15 71.34 -34.28
C TRP A 53 48.78 72.68 -34.94
N VAL A 54 47.53 72.84 -35.39
CA VAL A 54 47.04 74.08 -36.01
C VAL A 54 47.05 75.26 -35.02
N PHE A 55 46.60 75.05 -33.78
CA PHE A 55 46.58 76.10 -32.76
C PHE A 55 47.98 76.42 -32.20
N SER A 56 48.85 75.42 -32.04
CA SER A 56 50.22 75.64 -31.53
C SER A 56 51.16 76.33 -32.52
N THR A 57 50.89 76.23 -33.83
CA THR A 57 51.64 76.93 -34.88
C THR A 57 51.16 78.37 -35.13
N GLY A 58 50.08 78.80 -34.45
CA GLY A 58 49.50 80.13 -34.59
C GLY A 58 48.71 80.34 -35.89
N VAL A 59 48.39 79.26 -36.61
CA VAL A 59 47.56 79.30 -37.83
C VAL A 59 46.12 79.71 -37.47
N LEU A 60 45.63 79.31 -36.29
CA LEU A 60 44.36 79.74 -35.73
C LEU A 60 44.57 80.20 -34.28
N VAL A 61 43.91 81.29 -33.86
CA VAL A 61 44.02 81.84 -32.49
C VAL A 61 42.62 82.22 -31.99
N ILE A 62 42.27 81.79 -30.79
CA ILE A 62 41.04 82.20 -30.08
C ILE A 62 41.40 83.32 -29.10
N PRO A 63 41.01 84.59 -29.36
CA PRO A 63 41.44 85.74 -28.55
C PRO A 63 40.99 85.68 -27.09
N GLU A 64 39.83 85.08 -26.82
CA GLU A 64 39.24 84.98 -25.48
C GLU A 64 39.90 83.89 -24.62
N ASN A 65 40.73 83.02 -25.20
CA ASN A 65 41.42 81.96 -24.47
C ASN A 65 42.86 81.76 -24.96
N PRO A 66 43.82 82.59 -24.48
CA PRO A 66 45.22 82.56 -24.95
C PRO A 66 45.95 81.25 -24.60
N THR A 67 45.40 80.46 -23.68
CA THR A 67 45.97 79.17 -23.29
C THR A 67 45.84 78.08 -24.36
N THR A 68 45.06 78.32 -25.40
CA THR A 68 44.91 77.43 -26.56
C THR A 68 46.16 77.35 -27.44
N ALA A 69 47.08 78.32 -27.34
CA ALA A 69 48.36 78.30 -28.05
C ALA A 69 49.43 77.41 -27.38
N GLU A 70 49.22 76.97 -26.13
CA GLU A 70 50.18 76.15 -25.38
C GLU A 70 50.21 74.69 -25.91
N PRO A 71 51.32 74.20 -26.49
CA PRO A 71 51.38 72.84 -27.04
C PRO A 71 51.19 71.75 -25.97
N SER A 72 51.64 72.01 -24.75
CA SER A 72 51.55 71.08 -23.62
C SER A 72 50.10 70.73 -23.26
N ARG A 73 49.15 71.67 -23.39
CA ARG A 73 47.73 71.43 -23.11
C ARG A 73 47.08 70.55 -24.15
N TRP A 74 47.39 70.74 -25.44
CA TRP A 74 46.90 69.88 -26.51
C TRP A 74 47.46 68.47 -26.42
N ILE A 75 48.74 68.33 -26.08
CA ILE A 75 49.36 67.02 -25.84
C ILE A 75 48.68 66.33 -24.65
N ALA A 76 48.53 67.03 -23.52
CA ALA A 76 47.85 66.49 -22.34
C ALA A 76 46.40 66.09 -22.64
N GLY A 77 45.63 66.96 -23.31
CA GLY A 77 44.25 66.69 -23.71
C GLY A 77 44.12 65.51 -24.68
N THR A 78 45.03 65.37 -25.63
CA THR A 78 45.06 64.24 -26.57
C THR A 78 45.40 62.93 -25.87
N VAL A 79 46.38 62.94 -24.96
CA VAL A 79 46.76 61.77 -24.15
C VAL A 79 45.61 61.35 -23.23
N VAL A 80 44.98 62.31 -22.54
CA VAL A 80 43.83 62.03 -21.67
C VAL A 80 42.65 61.48 -22.48
N LEU A 81 42.33 62.09 -23.62
CA LEU A 81 41.27 61.60 -24.51
C LEU A 81 41.57 60.19 -25.01
N PHE A 82 42.81 59.91 -25.41
CA PHE A 82 43.20 58.58 -25.86
C PHE A 82 43.09 57.55 -24.74
N LEU A 83 43.61 57.84 -23.55
CA LEU A 83 43.53 56.94 -22.38
C LEU A 83 42.08 56.70 -21.94
N MET A 84 41.27 57.75 -21.84
CA MET A 84 39.84 57.63 -21.53
C MET A 84 39.09 56.85 -22.61
N GLY A 85 39.39 57.09 -23.88
CA GLY A 85 38.82 56.35 -25.00
C GLY A 85 39.19 54.86 -24.95
N VAL A 86 40.47 54.51 -24.78
CA VAL A 86 40.90 53.12 -24.66
C VAL A 86 40.22 52.44 -23.47
N LEU A 87 40.21 53.09 -22.30
CA LEU A 87 39.53 52.57 -21.11
C LEU A 87 38.03 52.34 -21.36
N MET A 88 37.37 53.30 -22.01
CA MET A 88 35.95 53.23 -22.34
C MET A 88 35.64 52.09 -23.32
N VAL A 89 36.44 51.94 -24.38
CA VAL A 89 36.27 50.87 -25.38
C VAL A 89 36.50 49.50 -24.76
N VAL A 90 37.55 49.33 -23.94
CA VAL A 90 37.85 48.08 -23.23
C VAL A 90 36.75 47.77 -22.21
N SER A 91 36.31 48.75 -21.43
CA SER A 91 35.24 48.60 -20.43
C SER A 91 33.90 48.22 -21.07
N LEU A 92 33.55 48.86 -22.19
CA LEU A 92 32.32 48.58 -22.93
C LEU A 92 32.34 47.17 -23.54
N ASP A 93 33.44 46.79 -24.20
CA ASP A 93 33.63 45.46 -24.77
C ASP A 93 33.55 44.37 -23.70
N TYR A 94 34.20 44.60 -22.55
CA TYR A 94 34.15 43.69 -21.40
C TYR A 94 32.72 43.58 -20.84
N SER A 95 32.02 44.70 -20.66
CA SER A 95 30.68 44.73 -20.08
C SER A 95 29.65 44.05 -20.99
N LEU A 96 29.70 44.32 -22.30
CA LEU A 96 28.82 43.67 -23.28
C LEU A 96 29.10 42.16 -23.38
N SER A 97 30.37 41.76 -23.37
CA SER A 97 30.75 40.34 -23.38
C SER A 97 30.31 39.62 -22.10
N ARG A 98 30.41 40.28 -20.94
CA ARG A 98 29.97 39.73 -19.66
C ARG A 98 28.44 39.61 -19.59
N LEU A 99 27.71 40.61 -20.07
CA LEU A 99 26.24 40.58 -20.14
C LEU A 99 25.74 39.46 -21.05
N THR A 100 26.31 39.32 -22.24
CA THR A 100 25.92 38.25 -23.18
C THR A 100 26.21 36.86 -22.63
N THR A 101 27.36 36.68 -21.96
CA THR A 101 27.71 35.42 -21.29
C THR A 101 26.75 35.12 -20.13
N ALA A 102 26.47 36.11 -19.27
CA ALA A 102 25.55 35.95 -18.14
C ALA A 102 24.10 35.67 -18.58
N LEU A 103 23.62 36.34 -19.64
CA LEU A 103 22.31 36.07 -20.23
C LEU A 103 22.24 34.66 -20.84
N GLY A 104 23.32 34.19 -21.46
CA GLY A 104 23.43 32.83 -21.97
C GLY A 104 23.40 31.78 -20.86
N GLU A 105 24.11 32.01 -19.76
CA GLU A 105 24.14 31.12 -18.59
C GLU A 105 22.78 31.08 -17.87
N SER A 106 22.15 32.25 -17.68
CA SER A 106 20.79 32.35 -17.13
C SER A 106 19.77 31.59 -17.98
N SER A 107 19.81 31.75 -19.30
CA SER A 107 18.90 31.02 -20.20
C SER A 107 19.10 29.50 -20.13
N ARG A 108 20.33 29.02 -19.93
CA ARG A 108 20.61 27.59 -19.73
C ARG A 108 20.07 27.09 -18.39
N LEU A 109 20.24 27.86 -17.30
CA LEU A 109 19.70 27.50 -15.99
C LEU A 109 18.17 27.47 -15.99
N VAL A 110 17.51 28.41 -16.66
CA VAL A 110 16.05 28.42 -16.80
C VAL A 110 15.58 27.16 -17.54
N ARG A 111 16.21 26.81 -18.67
CA ARG A 111 15.86 25.58 -19.39
C ARG A 111 16.12 24.33 -18.55
N ALA A 112 17.26 24.26 -17.85
CA ALA A 112 17.58 23.13 -16.98
C ALA A 112 16.58 23.00 -15.81
N LEU A 113 16.11 24.12 -15.25
CA LEU A 113 15.08 24.13 -14.22
C LEU A 113 13.72 23.70 -14.76
N GLU A 114 13.34 24.14 -15.96
CA GLU A 114 12.10 23.70 -16.62
C GLU A 114 12.14 22.20 -16.92
N GLU A 115 13.27 21.70 -17.42
CA GLU A 115 13.48 20.29 -17.72
C GLU A 115 13.46 19.43 -16.45
N GLN A 116 14.15 19.86 -15.39
CA GLN A 116 14.13 19.19 -14.08
C GLN A 116 12.74 19.24 -13.43
N ARG A 117 12.02 20.34 -13.56
CA ARG A 117 10.64 20.46 -13.07
C ARG A 117 9.70 19.52 -13.83
N GLY A 118 9.82 19.44 -15.16
CA GLY A 118 9.05 18.49 -15.96
C GLY A 118 9.31 17.04 -15.56
N GLN A 119 10.58 16.67 -15.35
CA GLN A 119 10.95 15.34 -14.86
C GLN A 119 10.40 15.04 -13.46
N LEU A 120 10.43 16.01 -12.54
CA LEU A 120 9.86 15.85 -11.20
C LEU A 120 8.34 15.73 -11.24
N GLU A 121 7.66 16.53 -12.06
CA GLU A 121 6.20 16.45 -12.25
C GLU A 121 5.80 15.09 -12.82
N GLU A 122 6.56 14.56 -13.79
CA GLU A 122 6.37 13.21 -14.33
C GLU A 122 6.60 12.12 -13.28
N GLN A 123 7.71 12.18 -12.53
CA GLN A 123 7.99 11.23 -11.45
C GLN A 123 6.94 11.26 -10.34
N VAL A 124 6.45 12.43 -9.97
CA VAL A 124 5.38 12.56 -8.98
C VAL A 124 4.09 11.96 -9.52
N ALA A 125 3.72 12.25 -10.78
CA ALA A 125 2.53 11.66 -11.40
C ALA A 125 2.62 10.13 -11.45
N GLU A 126 3.76 9.58 -11.85
CA GLU A 126 4.01 8.13 -11.88
C GLU A 126 3.93 7.51 -10.49
N ARG A 127 4.60 8.10 -9.49
CA ARG A 127 4.56 7.65 -8.08
C ARG A 127 3.16 7.74 -7.49
N THR A 128 2.41 8.80 -7.78
CA THR A 128 1.04 8.97 -7.30
C THR A 128 0.12 7.95 -7.95
N ALA A 129 0.29 7.66 -9.24
CA ALA A 129 -0.46 6.61 -9.92
C ALA A 129 -0.14 5.21 -9.37
N ASP A 130 1.15 4.89 -9.15
CA ASP A 130 1.58 3.63 -8.53
C ASP A 130 1.05 3.51 -7.08
N LEU A 131 1.17 4.56 -6.27
CA LEU A 131 0.61 4.58 -4.91
C LEU A 131 -0.91 4.44 -4.90
N ALA A 132 -1.62 5.10 -5.81
CA ALA A 132 -3.08 4.97 -5.94
C ALA A 132 -3.47 3.54 -6.35
N SER A 133 -2.73 2.94 -7.30
CA SER A 133 -2.92 1.54 -7.71
C SER A 133 -2.68 0.58 -6.55
N ARG A 134 -1.56 0.73 -5.82
CA ARG A 134 -1.23 -0.07 -4.63
C ARG A 134 -2.25 0.13 -3.52
N SER A 135 -2.71 1.36 -3.28
CA SER A 135 -3.75 1.64 -2.29
C SER A 135 -5.07 0.97 -2.66
N ALA A 136 -5.47 1.05 -3.93
CA ALA A 136 -6.67 0.37 -4.43
C ALA A 136 -6.53 -1.17 -4.35
N GLN A 137 -5.35 -1.71 -4.65
CA GLN A 137 -5.05 -3.14 -4.47
C GLN A 137 -5.11 -3.55 -2.99
N LEU A 138 -4.54 -2.75 -2.08
CA LEU A 138 -4.59 -3.00 -0.64
C LEU A 138 -6.01 -2.87 -0.08
N GLU A 139 -6.81 -1.91 -0.55
CA GLU A 139 -8.22 -1.76 -0.17
C GLU A 139 -9.05 -2.92 -0.70
N ALA A 140 -8.88 -3.33 -1.96
CA ALA A 140 -9.53 -4.50 -2.53
C ALA A 140 -9.12 -5.78 -1.81
N ALA A 141 -7.82 -5.97 -1.52
CA ALA A 141 -7.31 -7.09 -0.76
C ALA A 141 -7.85 -7.08 0.68
N ALA A 142 -7.95 -5.92 1.33
CA ALA A 142 -8.51 -5.78 2.67
C ALA A 142 -10.03 -5.98 2.69
N LEU A 143 -10.74 -5.64 1.61
CA LEU A 143 -12.15 -5.94 1.41
C LEU A 143 -12.35 -7.44 1.24
N VAL A 144 -11.63 -8.08 0.30
CA VAL A 144 -11.64 -9.54 0.09
C VAL A 144 -11.23 -10.28 1.36
N ALA A 145 -10.22 -9.80 2.09
CA ALA A 145 -9.79 -10.40 3.36
C ALA A 145 -10.83 -10.21 4.47
N ARG A 146 -11.61 -9.10 4.48
CA ARG A 146 -12.73 -8.92 5.43
C ARG A 146 -13.93 -9.79 5.06
N GLU A 147 -14.27 -9.89 3.78
CA GLU A 147 -15.31 -10.79 3.27
C GLU A 147 -14.94 -12.25 3.58
N ALA A 148 -13.69 -12.63 3.30
CA ALA A 148 -13.14 -13.96 3.60
C ALA A 148 -13.02 -14.24 5.10
N ALA A 149 -12.72 -13.22 5.93
CA ALA A 149 -12.73 -13.34 7.39
C ALA A 149 -14.15 -13.44 7.97
N GLY A 150 -15.18 -13.08 7.20
CA GLY A 150 -16.59 -13.22 7.55
C GLY A 150 -17.21 -14.56 7.15
N ILE A 151 -16.61 -15.28 6.21
CA ILE A 151 -17.14 -16.54 5.67
C ILE A 151 -16.45 -17.73 6.35
N ARG A 152 -17.24 -18.53 7.10
CA ARG A 152 -16.78 -19.78 7.74
C ARG A 152 -16.47 -20.91 6.74
N ASP A 153 -16.71 -20.71 5.45
CA ASP A 153 -16.72 -21.79 4.46
C ASP A 153 -15.95 -21.43 3.17
N VAL A 154 -14.79 -22.07 2.96
CA VAL A 154 -13.98 -21.93 1.73
C VAL A 154 -14.86 -22.20 0.51
N GLU A 155 -15.80 -23.13 0.61
CA GLU A 155 -16.73 -23.49 -0.45
C GLU A 155 -17.59 -22.29 -0.91
N GLN A 156 -18.06 -21.45 0.01
CA GLN A 156 -18.82 -20.24 -0.32
C GLN A 156 -17.95 -19.19 -1.01
N LEU A 157 -16.71 -18.98 -0.54
CA LEU A 157 -15.76 -18.07 -1.18
C LEU A 157 -15.49 -18.46 -2.64
N LEU A 158 -15.33 -19.77 -2.90
CA LEU A 158 -15.11 -20.28 -4.26
C LEU A 158 -16.33 -20.01 -5.16
N GLU A 159 -17.54 -20.20 -4.64
CA GLU A 159 -18.78 -19.95 -5.37
C GLU A 159 -18.96 -18.46 -5.72
N GLU A 160 -18.75 -17.57 -4.75
CA GLU A 160 -18.81 -16.11 -4.97
C GLU A 160 -17.78 -15.65 -6.00
N THR A 161 -16.56 -16.22 -5.94
CA THR A 161 -15.47 -15.90 -6.87
C THR A 161 -15.84 -16.26 -8.31
N VAL A 162 -16.30 -17.49 -8.57
CA VAL A 162 -16.61 -17.92 -9.94
C VAL A 162 -17.78 -17.13 -10.53
N ASN A 163 -18.79 -16.80 -9.70
CA ASN A 163 -19.94 -15.98 -10.11
C ASN A 163 -19.49 -14.56 -10.46
N LEU A 164 -18.67 -13.93 -9.62
CA LEU A 164 -18.15 -12.58 -9.87
C LEU A 164 -17.33 -12.51 -11.15
N ILE A 165 -16.46 -13.49 -11.40
CA ILE A 165 -15.66 -13.56 -12.64
C ILE A 165 -16.58 -13.73 -13.85
N SER A 166 -17.56 -14.64 -13.77
CA SER A 166 -18.53 -14.86 -14.86
C SER A 166 -19.30 -13.58 -15.18
N ASP A 167 -19.86 -12.92 -14.17
CA ASP A 167 -20.72 -11.74 -14.32
C ASP A 167 -19.95 -10.51 -14.81
N ARG A 168 -18.73 -10.30 -14.29
CA ARG A 168 -17.94 -9.10 -14.62
C ARG A 168 -17.36 -9.13 -16.02
N PHE A 169 -16.97 -10.30 -16.50
CA PHE A 169 -16.32 -10.47 -17.80
C PHE A 169 -17.26 -11.07 -18.86
N GLY A 170 -18.48 -11.47 -18.48
CA GLY A 170 -19.48 -12.00 -19.41
C GLY A 170 -19.16 -13.39 -19.94
N PHE A 171 -18.38 -14.19 -19.20
CA PHE A 171 -18.04 -15.56 -19.62
C PHE A 171 -19.24 -16.49 -19.53
N TYR A 172 -19.30 -17.44 -20.47
CA TYR A 172 -20.36 -18.45 -20.53
C TYR A 172 -20.31 -19.40 -19.33
N HIS A 173 -19.10 -19.78 -18.93
CA HIS A 173 -18.86 -20.61 -17.77
C HIS A 173 -17.51 -20.28 -17.13
N THR A 174 -17.51 -20.22 -15.80
CA THR A 174 -16.30 -20.18 -14.98
C THR A 174 -16.36 -21.36 -14.02
N GLY A 175 -15.30 -22.15 -13.97
CA GLY A 175 -15.12 -23.28 -13.08
C GLY A 175 -13.86 -23.11 -12.24
N LEU A 176 -13.90 -23.57 -10.99
CA LEU A 176 -12.73 -23.58 -10.13
C LEU A 176 -12.46 -24.99 -9.66
N PHE A 177 -11.29 -25.50 -10.06
CA PHE A 177 -10.82 -26.82 -9.74
C PHE A 177 -9.75 -26.74 -8.65
N LEU A 178 -9.82 -27.63 -7.67
CA LEU A 178 -8.79 -27.80 -6.65
C LEU A 178 -8.21 -29.20 -6.72
N LEU A 179 -6.90 -29.31 -6.48
CA LEU A 179 -6.27 -30.61 -6.35
C LEU A 179 -6.81 -31.34 -5.11
N ASP A 180 -7.00 -32.65 -5.26
CA ASP A 180 -7.23 -33.53 -4.13
C ASP A 180 -5.97 -33.65 -3.25
N GLN A 181 -6.11 -34.31 -2.10
CA GLN A 181 -5.01 -34.43 -1.13
C GLN A 181 -3.82 -35.23 -1.67
N ALA A 182 -4.04 -36.10 -2.67
CA ALA A 182 -3.02 -36.88 -3.33
C ALA A 182 -2.33 -36.14 -4.49
N GLY A 183 -2.92 -35.05 -4.99
CA GLY A 183 -2.48 -34.35 -6.19
C GLY A 183 -2.71 -35.13 -7.49
N GLU A 184 -3.56 -36.16 -7.48
CA GLU A 184 -3.81 -37.02 -8.65
C GLU A 184 -4.94 -36.44 -9.52
N TYR A 185 -5.94 -35.82 -8.88
CA TYR A 185 -7.12 -35.28 -9.57
C TYR A 185 -7.31 -33.79 -9.27
N ALA A 186 -7.62 -33.04 -10.32
CA ALA A 186 -8.22 -31.71 -10.23
C ALA A 186 -9.75 -31.89 -10.11
N VAL A 187 -10.32 -31.55 -8.96
CA VAL A 187 -11.74 -31.74 -8.65
C VAL A 187 -12.46 -30.41 -8.77
N LEU A 188 -13.58 -30.36 -9.50
CA LEU A 188 -14.40 -29.16 -9.59
C LEU A 188 -15.02 -28.85 -8.21
N ARG A 189 -14.80 -27.64 -7.71
CA ARG A 189 -15.29 -27.20 -6.38
C ARG A 189 -16.28 -26.06 -6.44
N ALA A 190 -16.26 -25.26 -7.51
CA ALA A 190 -17.25 -24.21 -7.75
C ALA A 190 -17.46 -23.99 -9.24
N ALA A 191 -18.66 -23.57 -9.63
CA ALA A 191 -19.03 -23.30 -11.02
C ALA A 191 -20.12 -22.23 -11.13
N SER A 192 -19.99 -21.30 -12.09
CA SER A 192 -20.97 -20.20 -12.29
C SER A 192 -22.20 -20.61 -13.12
N SER A 193 -22.00 -21.47 -14.13
CA SER A 193 -23.05 -21.84 -15.08
C SER A 193 -23.91 -23.00 -14.58
N GLU A 194 -25.13 -23.13 -15.13
CA GLU A 194 -26.02 -24.25 -14.81
C GLU A 194 -25.41 -25.61 -15.20
N GLY A 195 -24.71 -25.65 -16.35
CA GLY A 195 -23.95 -26.83 -16.79
C GLY A 195 -22.85 -27.21 -15.80
N GLY A 196 -22.06 -26.22 -15.37
CA GLY A 196 -21.03 -26.42 -14.36
C GLY A 196 -21.60 -26.87 -13.01
N ARG A 197 -22.77 -26.37 -12.58
CA ARG A 197 -23.46 -26.86 -11.37
C ARG A 197 -23.87 -28.33 -11.48
N ARG A 198 -24.30 -28.79 -12.65
CA ARG A 198 -24.56 -30.24 -12.89
C ARG A 198 -23.29 -31.06 -12.82
N MET A 199 -22.18 -30.56 -13.37
CA MET A 199 -20.87 -31.22 -13.27
C MET A 199 -20.39 -31.30 -11.80
N LEU A 200 -20.57 -30.22 -11.04
CA LEU A 200 -20.24 -30.16 -9.62
C LEU A 200 -21.03 -31.20 -8.82
N ALA A 201 -22.33 -31.33 -9.06
CA ALA A 201 -23.18 -32.33 -8.41
C ALA A 201 -22.78 -33.78 -8.74
N LYS A 202 -22.13 -34.02 -9.88
CA LYS A 202 -21.58 -35.33 -10.28
C LYS A 202 -20.18 -35.60 -9.69
N GLY A 203 -19.59 -34.64 -8.97
CA GLY A 203 -18.22 -34.75 -8.46
C GLY A 203 -17.18 -34.78 -9.58
N HIS A 204 -17.39 -33.97 -10.64
CA HIS A 204 -16.53 -33.94 -11.81
C HIS A 204 -15.06 -33.70 -11.43
N ARG A 205 -14.17 -34.51 -12.00
CA ARG A 205 -12.73 -34.49 -11.72
C ARG A 205 -11.96 -34.91 -12.97
N LEU A 206 -10.73 -34.40 -13.08
CA LEU A 206 -9.84 -34.64 -14.21
C LEU A 206 -8.47 -35.07 -13.68
N ARG A 207 -7.84 -36.07 -14.31
CA ARG A 207 -6.48 -36.47 -13.94
C ARG A 207 -5.46 -35.39 -14.28
N VAL A 208 -4.65 -35.05 -13.28
CA VAL A 208 -3.58 -34.06 -13.41
C VAL A 208 -2.57 -34.50 -14.48
N GLY A 209 -2.28 -33.60 -15.41
CA GLY A 209 -1.37 -33.76 -16.53
C GLY A 209 -1.88 -34.62 -17.70
N GLN A 210 -3.07 -35.23 -17.60
CA GLN A 210 -3.49 -36.28 -18.53
C GLN A 210 -4.84 -36.01 -19.21
N GLU A 211 -5.78 -35.34 -18.53
CA GLU A 211 -7.16 -35.20 -19.01
C GLU A 211 -7.58 -33.74 -19.12
N GLY A 212 -8.05 -33.34 -20.29
CA GLY A 212 -8.58 -32.00 -20.53
C GLY A 212 -7.52 -30.89 -20.43
N ILE A 213 -7.95 -29.66 -20.69
CA ILE A 213 -7.11 -28.47 -20.57
C ILE A 213 -6.77 -28.21 -19.10
N VAL A 214 -7.75 -28.33 -18.20
CA VAL A 214 -7.56 -28.23 -16.74
C VAL A 214 -6.53 -29.23 -16.21
N GLY A 215 -6.59 -30.50 -16.61
CA GLY A 215 -5.58 -31.49 -16.21
C GLY A 215 -4.20 -31.11 -16.72
N HIS A 216 -4.07 -30.70 -17.98
CA HIS A 216 -2.79 -30.25 -18.53
C HIS A 216 -2.19 -29.06 -17.76
N VAL A 217 -3.00 -28.05 -17.44
CA VAL A 217 -2.56 -26.83 -16.74
C VAL A 217 -2.13 -27.14 -15.30
N THR A 218 -2.89 -27.97 -14.59
CA THR A 218 -2.53 -28.39 -13.23
C THR A 218 -1.24 -29.21 -13.18
N GLY A 219 -0.93 -30.01 -14.22
CA GLY A 219 0.31 -30.77 -14.30
C GLY A 219 1.53 -29.95 -14.75
N SER A 220 1.33 -29.01 -15.67
CA SER A 220 2.42 -28.23 -16.30
C SER A 220 2.75 -26.92 -15.58
N ARG A 221 1.84 -26.41 -14.74
CA ARG A 221 1.89 -25.07 -14.11
C ARG A 221 1.90 -23.91 -15.11
N ARG A 222 1.39 -24.11 -16.32
CA ARG A 222 1.35 -23.08 -17.36
C ARG A 222 -0.08 -22.92 -17.86
N ALA A 223 -0.52 -21.68 -18.00
CA ALA A 223 -1.82 -21.38 -18.60
C ALA A 223 -1.89 -21.93 -20.04
N ARG A 224 -3.09 -22.35 -20.45
CA ARG A 224 -3.35 -22.87 -21.79
C ARG A 224 -4.70 -22.38 -22.29
N VAL A 225 -4.73 -21.99 -23.57
CA VAL A 225 -5.95 -21.71 -24.31
C VAL A 225 -6.18 -22.84 -25.30
N ALA A 226 -7.42 -23.32 -25.35
CA ALA A 226 -7.92 -24.24 -26.35
C ALA A 226 -8.92 -23.55 -27.26
N LEU A 227 -8.83 -23.85 -28.55
CA LEU A 227 -9.71 -23.32 -29.59
C LEU A 227 -10.51 -24.47 -30.20
N ASP A 228 -11.76 -24.20 -30.63
CA ASP A 228 -12.67 -25.16 -31.31
C ASP A 228 -12.20 -25.50 -32.75
N VAL A 229 -10.92 -25.84 -32.91
CA VAL A 229 -10.23 -26.27 -34.13
C VAL A 229 -9.01 -27.13 -33.78
N GLY A 230 -8.58 -28.02 -34.69
CA GLY A 230 -7.32 -28.77 -34.53
C GLY A 230 -7.37 -29.86 -33.45
N GLU A 231 -6.22 -30.12 -32.81
CA GLU A 231 -6.08 -31.18 -31.80
C GLU A 231 -6.88 -30.91 -30.51
N ASP A 232 -7.20 -29.66 -30.21
CA ASP A 232 -7.93 -29.26 -29.00
C ASP A 232 -9.46 -29.41 -29.15
N ALA A 233 -9.97 -29.64 -30.37
CA ALA A 233 -11.41 -29.80 -30.63
C ALA A 233 -12.04 -30.95 -29.81
N VAL A 234 -11.25 -31.95 -29.44
CA VAL A 234 -11.68 -33.10 -28.62
C VAL A 234 -12.08 -32.72 -27.19
N PHE A 235 -11.68 -31.55 -26.70
CA PHE A 235 -11.98 -31.10 -25.34
C PHE A 235 -13.37 -30.44 -25.21
N PHE A 236 -14.02 -30.10 -26.33
CA PHE A 236 -15.35 -29.45 -26.34
C PHE A 236 -16.52 -30.44 -26.39
N ASP A 237 -16.28 -31.75 -26.32
CA ASP A 237 -17.34 -32.78 -26.23
C ASP A 237 -17.83 -32.96 -24.78
N ASN A 238 -18.25 -31.86 -24.15
CA ASN A 238 -18.86 -31.88 -22.83
C ASN A 238 -20.38 -31.64 -22.94
N PRO A 239 -21.23 -32.65 -22.69
CA PRO A 239 -22.69 -32.49 -22.83
C PRO A 239 -23.28 -31.48 -21.84
N ASP A 240 -22.64 -31.24 -20.70
CA ASP A 240 -23.09 -30.23 -19.74
C ASP A 240 -22.73 -28.80 -20.17
N LEU A 241 -21.72 -28.62 -21.04
CA LEU A 241 -21.20 -27.33 -21.54
C LEU A 241 -21.12 -27.31 -23.07
N SER A 242 -22.15 -27.81 -23.75
CA SER A 242 -22.19 -27.95 -25.22
C SER A 242 -22.08 -26.64 -26.02
N GLY A 243 -22.22 -25.50 -25.35
CA GLY A 243 -22.06 -24.17 -25.97
C GLY A 243 -20.61 -23.74 -26.16
N THR A 244 -19.64 -24.41 -25.54
CA THR A 244 -18.25 -23.95 -25.50
C THR A 244 -17.59 -24.01 -26.88
N ARG A 245 -16.94 -22.90 -27.26
CA ARG A 245 -16.20 -22.70 -28.51
C ARG A 245 -14.75 -22.25 -28.28
N SER A 246 -14.43 -21.84 -27.08
CA SER A 246 -13.06 -21.60 -26.62
C SER A 246 -12.99 -21.75 -25.10
N GLU A 247 -11.83 -22.19 -24.62
CA GLU A 247 -11.57 -22.44 -23.20
C GLU A 247 -10.17 -21.90 -22.85
N ALA A 248 -10.04 -21.25 -21.71
CA ALA A 248 -8.76 -20.89 -21.13
C ALA A 248 -8.70 -21.42 -19.69
N ALA A 249 -7.68 -22.23 -19.40
CA ALA A 249 -7.42 -22.66 -18.03
C ALA A 249 -6.11 -22.05 -17.53
N LEU A 250 -6.14 -21.59 -16.29
CA LEU A 250 -5.05 -20.87 -15.63
C LEU A 250 -4.70 -21.57 -14.31
N PRO A 251 -3.42 -21.81 -14.02
CA PRO A 251 -3.02 -22.51 -12.82
C PRO A 251 -3.20 -21.60 -11.59
N LEU A 252 -3.73 -22.17 -10.50
CA LEU A 252 -3.78 -21.51 -9.19
C LEU A 252 -2.50 -21.87 -8.43
N VAL A 253 -1.53 -20.97 -8.39
CA VAL A 253 -0.19 -21.25 -7.83
C VAL A 253 0.11 -20.32 -6.66
N VAL A 254 0.66 -20.88 -5.58
CA VAL A 254 1.23 -20.11 -4.47
C VAL A 254 2.64 -20.63 -4.18
N GLY A 255 3.66 -19.79 -4.43
CA GLY A 255 5.05 -20.23 -4.39
C GLY A 255 5.32 -21.29 -5.47
N GLU A 256 5.68 -22.51 -5.06
CA GLU A 256 5.90 -23.66 -5.97
C GLU A 256 4.71 -24.65 -6.00
N GLU A 257 3.71 -24.43 -5.14
CA GLU A 257 2.56 -25.32 -4.96
C GLU A 257 1.43 -24.95 -5.94
N VAL A 258 0.93 -25.95 -6.66
CA VAL A 258 -0.29 -25.83 -7.47
C VAL A 258 -1.47 -26.21 -6.59
N LEU A 259 -2.36 -25.28 -6.35
CA LEU A 259 -3.58 -25.52 -5.59
C LEU A 259 -4.70 -26.09 -6.47
N GLY A 260 -4.65 -25.82 -7.78
CA GLY A 260 -5.67 -26.21 -8.75
C GLY A 260 -5.63 -25.36 -10.01
N ALA A 261 -6.78 -25.12 -10.62
CA ALA A 261 -6.92 -24.30 -11.82
C ALA A 261 -8.24 -23.51 -11.85
N LEU A 262 -8.17 -22.31 -12.44
CA LEU A 262 -9.31 -21.53 -12.87
C LEU A 262 -9.59 -21.87 -14.32
N ASP A 263 -10.81 -22.29 -14.61
CA ASP A 263 -11.30 -22.59 -15.96
C ASP A 263 -12.31 -21.52 -16.39
N VAL A 264 -12.13 -20.94 -17.57
CA VAL A 264 -13.08 -20.01 -18.18
C VAL A 264 -13.39 -20.42 -19.61
N GLN A 265 -14.67 -20.40 -19.95
CA GLN A 265 -15.17 -20.88 -21.23
C GLN A 265 -16.09 -19.85 -21.88
N SER A 266 -16.03 -19.78 -23.21
CA SER A 266 -16.83 -18.86 -24.02
C SER A 266 -17.58 -19.59 -25.13
N THR A 267 -18.74 -19.04 -25.52
CA THR A 267 -19.49 -19.47 -26.70
C THR A 267 -18.98 -18.84 -28.00
N GLU A 268 -18.02 -17.92 -27.91
CA GLU A 268 -17.33 -17.34 -29.06
C GLU A 268 -16.05 -18.11 -29.38
N ARG A 269 -15.72 -18.22 -30.67
CA ARG A 269 -14.44 -18.77 -31.11
C ARG A 269 -13.34 -17.73 -30.85
N GLU A 270 -12.19 -18.17 -30.35
CA GLU A 270 -11.01 -17.31 -30.12
C GLU A 270 -11.27 -16.14 -29.13
N ALA A 271 -12.06 -16.37 -28.08
CA ALA A 271 -12.46 -15.31 -27.14
C ALA A 271 -11.34 -14.81 -26.20
N PHE A 272 -10.17 -15.45 -26.20
CA PHE A 272 -9.10 -15.19 -25.24
C PHE A 272 -7.81 -14.77 -25.95
N GLY A 273 -7.51 -13.46 -25.96
CA GLY A 273 -6.25 -12.93 -26.45
C GLY A 273 -5.16 -12.91 -25.37
N GLU A 274 -3.93 -12.51 -25.74
CA GLU A 274 -2.80 -12.40 -24.79
C GLU A 274 -3.06 -11.38 -23.66
N ALA A 275 -3.75 -10.28 -23.97
CA ALA A 275 -4.12 -9.28 -22.97
C ALA A 275 -5.13 -9.85 -21.95
N ASP A 276 -6.12 -10.61 -22.43
CA ASP A 276 -7.13 -11.26 -21.57
C ASP A 276 -6.47 -12.30 -20.67
N LEU A 277 -5.56 -13.11 -21.21
CA LEU A 277 -4.79 -14.08 -20.43
C LEU A 277 -3.96 -13.44 -19.33
N THR A 278 -3.37 -12.28 -19.58
CA THR A 278 -2.58 -11.56 -18.57
C THR A 278 -3.47 -11.10 -17.40
N VAL A 279 -4.66 -10.57 -17.71
CA VAL A 279 -5.63 -10.16 -16.69
C VAL A 279 -6.17 -11.37 -15.93
N LEU A 280 -6.56 -12.42 -16.65
CA LEU A 280 -7.07 -13.65 -16.06
C LEU A 280 -6.01 -14.35 -15.19
N GLN A 281 -4.73 -14.34 -15.58
CA GLN A 281 -3.66 -14.92 -14.76
C GLN A 281 -3.48 -14.14 -13.47
N THR A 282 -3.54 -12.81 -13.55
CA THR A 282 -3.50 -11.95 -12.35
C THR A 282 -4.65 -12.29 -11.40
N LEU A 283 -5.86 -12.51 -11.94
CA LEU A 283 -7.01 -12.94 -11.13
C LEU A 283 -6.80 -14.34 -10.54
N ALA A 284 -6.31 -15.29 -11.33
CA ALA A 284 -6.02 -16.65 -10.87
C ALA A 284 -5.00 -16.63 -9.70
N ASP A 285 -3.96 -15.80 -9.79
CA ASP A 285 -2.96 -15.64 -8.73
C ASP A 285 -3.59 -15.09 -7.44
N GLN A 286 -4.47 -14.09 -7.53
CA GLN A 286 -5.18 -13.56 -6.36
C GLN A 286 -6.13 -14.58 -5.73
N VAL A 287 -6.84 -15.34 -6.57
CA VAL A 287 -7.73 -16.42 -6.12
C VAL A 287 -6.93 -17.52 -5.42
N ALA A 288 -5.76 -17.89 -5.96
CA ALA A 288 -4.87 -18.88 -5.33
C ALA A 288 -4.42 -18.42 -3.93
N ILE A 289 -4.03 -17.16 -3.78
CA ILE A 289 -3.66 -16.58 -2.47
C ILE A 289 -4.84 -16.61 -1.50
N ALA A 290 -6.03 -16.19 -1.93
CA ALA A 290 -7.23 -16.19 -1.08
C ALA A 290 -7.57 -17.60 -0.58
N ILE A 291 -7.51 -18.60 -1.46
CA ILE A 291 -7.75 -20.01 -1.12
C ILE A 291 -6.69 -20.53 -0.15
N SER A 292 -5.41 -20.22 -0.38
CA SER A 292 -4.32 -20.61 0.51
C SER A 292 -4.51 -20.04 1.93
N ASN A 293 -4.86 -18.75 2.02
CA ASN A 293 -5.14 -18.09 3.29
C ASN A 293 -6.34 -18.72 4.00
N ALA A 294 -7.44 -18.97 3.29
CA ALA A 294 -8.63 -19.56 3.88
C ALA A 294 -8.37 -21.00 4.37
N ARG A 295 -7.60 -21.81 3.61
CA ARG A 295 -7.14 -23.14 4.05
C ARG A 295 -6.24 -23.05 5.29
N LEU A 296 -5.33 -22.07 5.35
CA LEU A 296 -4.45 -21.87 6.50
C LEU A 296 -5.25 -21.52 7.76
N VAL A 297 -6.19 -20.58 7.65
CA VAL A 297 -7.07 -20.17 8.76
C VAL A 297 -7.88 -21.36 9.27
N ARG A 298 -8.48 -22.16 8.38
CA ARG A 298 -9.23 -23.38 8.74
C ARG A 298 -8.36 -24.36 9.52
N ARG A 299 -7.14 -24.66 9.06
CA ARG A 299 -6.21 -25.57 9.76
C ARG A 299 -5.84 -25.07 11.16
N VAL A 300 -5.61 -23.77 11.31
CA VAL A 300 -5.32 -23.16 12.61
C VAL A 300 -6.51 -23.30 13.56
N GLN A 301 -7.74 -23.06 13.07
CA GLN A 301 -8.96 -23.22 13.86
C GLN A 301 -9.18 -24.68 14.28
N GLU A 302 -9.03 -25.63 13.37
CA GLU A 302 -9.14 -27.06 13.66
C GLU A 302 -8.11 -27.50 14.71
N SER A 303 -6.86 -27.04 14.60
CA SER A 303 -5.81 -27.31 15.58
C SER A 303 -6.18 -26.78 16.98
N LEU A 304 -6.70 -25.55 17.04
CA LEU A 304 -7.13 -24.94 18.31
C LEU A 304 -8.31 -25.69 18.93
N GLU A 305 -9.26 -26.16 18.12
CA GLU A 305 -10.38 -26.96 18.61
C GLU A 305 -9.94 -28.33 19.12
N LEU A 306 -9.03 -29.00 18.40
CA LEU A 306 -8.45 -30.28 18.84
C LEU A 306 -7.71 -30.12 20.17
N GLU A 307 -6.90 -29.06 20.29
CA GLU A 307 -6.20 -28.73 21.53
C GLU A 307 -7.20 -28.47 22.68
N ARG A 308 -8.23 -27.65 22.45
CA ARG A 308 -9.29 -27.40 23.45
C ARG A 308 -10.00 -28.68 23.88
N ARG A 309 -10.31 -29.59 22.95
CA ARG A 309 -10.95 -30.88 23.24
C ARG A 309 -10.02 -31.78 24.06
N ALA A 310 -8.74 -31.83 23.71
CA ALA A 310 -7.73 -32.58 24.46
C ALA A 310 -7.55 -32.05 25.89
N TYR A 311 -7.43 -30.73 26.07
CA TYR A 311 -7.39 -30.11 27.41
C TYR A 311 -8.66 -30.38 28.21
N GLY A 312 -9.84 -30.28 27.59
CA GLY A 312 -11.11 -30.58 28.25
C GLY A 312 -11.19 -32.03 28.73
N GLN A 313 -10.71 -32.99 27.93
CA GLN A 313 -10.65 -34.40 28.30
C GLN A 313 -9.64 -34.66 29.43
N MET A 314 -8.43 -34.11 29.34
CA MET A 314 -7.41 -34.25 30.38
C MET A 314 -7.86 -33.65 31.72
N SER A 315 -8.51 -32.48 31.69
CA SER A 315 -9.11 -31.87 32.87
C SER A 315 -10.15 -32.81 33.49
N MET A 316 -11.07 -33.36 32.69
CA MET A 316 -12.10 -34.27 33.18
C MET A 316 -11.54 -35.59 33.73
N GLU A 317 -10.48 -36.12 33.13
CA GLU A 317 -9.78 -37.32 33.61
C GLU A 317 -9.03 -37.06 34.91
N ALA A 318 -8.29 -35.95 35.02
CA ALA A 318 -7.62 -35.54 36.25
C ALA A 318 -8.64 -35.30 37.39
N TRP A 319 -9.79 -34.70 37.09
CA TRP A 319 -10.88 -34.53 38.05
C TRP A 319 -11.51 -35.86 38.47
N ARG A 320 -11.77 -36.78 37.53
CA ARG A 320 -12.26 -38.13 37.85
C ARG A 320 -11.27 -38.91 38.69
N ASP A 321 -9.98 -38.76 38.44
CA ASP A 321 -8.93 -39.41 39.22
C ASP A 321 -8.88 -38.82 40.63
N LEU A 322 -8.91 -37.49 40.79
CA LEU A 322 -9.02 -36.80 42.08
C LEU A 322 -10.21 -37.28 42.92
N ILE A 323 -11.40 -37.40 42.31
CA ILE A 323 -12.61 -37.90 42.98
C ILE A 323 -12.44 -39.38 43.39
N ARG A 324 -11.76 -40.20 42.56
CA ARG A 324 -11.51 -41.62 42.86
C ARG A 324 -10.41 -41.86 43.90
N THR A 325 -9.38 -41.02 43.94
CA THR A 325 -8.18 -41.26 44.76
C THR A 325 -8.21 -40.62 46.15
N GLY A 326 -9.16 -39.73 46.48
CA GLY A 326 -9.02 -39.03 47.77
C GLY A 326 -10.16 -38.20 48.32
N ILE A 327 -11.37 -38.17 47.75
CA ILE A 327 -12.51 -37.53 48.41
C ILE A 327 -13.51 -38.60 48.86
N GLY A 328 -13.15 -39.32 49.91
CA GLY A 328 -14.11 -39.99 50.79
C GLY A 328 -14.39 -39.11 52.03
N PRO A 329 -15.47 -39.40 52.77
CA PRO A 329 -16.73 -38.64 52.83
C PRO A 329 -16.55 -37.17 53.28
N GLY A 330 -17.43 -36.27 52.82
CA GLY A 330 -17.30 -34.81 52.94
C GLY A 330 -16.93 -34.25 54.32
N GLN A 331 -16.44 -33.01 54.42
CA GLN A 331 -16.13 -32.42 55.72
C GLN A 331 -17.35 -31.66 56.27
N ARG A 332 -17.82 -32.01 57.47
CA ARG A 332 -18.86 -31.25 58.20
C ARG A 332 -18.17 -30.21 59.10
N TYR A 333 -18.45 -28.93 58.87
CA TYR A 333 -17.97 -27.84 59.71
C TYR A 333 -19.06 -27.43 60.72
N ASP A 334 -18.80 -27.64 62.02
CA ASP A 334 -19.58 -27.12 63.13
C ASP A 334 -18.75 -26.04 63.86
N PRO A 335 -19.33 -24.91 64.33
CA PRO A 335 -18.62 -23.87 65.08
C PRO A 335 -17.76 -24.35 66.26
N GLN A 336 -17.93 -25.59 66.74
CA GLN A 336 -17.16 -26.14 67.87
C GLN A 336 -16.23 -27.32 67.53
N ARG A 337 -16.31 -27.97 66.35
CA ARG A 337 -15.41 -29.08 65.93
C ARG A 337 -15.55 -29.47 64.45
N ILE A 338 -14.46 -29.94 63.85
CA ILE A 338 -14.48 -30.66 62.56
C ILE A 338 -14.70 -32.15 62.86
N LEU A 339 -15.78 -32.74 62.35
CA LEU A 339 -16.08 -34.17 62.50
C LEU A 339 -15.91 -34.88 61.15
N PRO A 340 -15.27 -36.07 61.09
CA PRO A 340 -15.28 -36.89 59.89
C PRO A 340 -16.72 -37.30 59.58
N ASN A 341 -17.20 -36.96 58.39
CA ASN A 341 -18.55 -37.28 57.97
C ASN A 341 -18.65 -38.78 57.73
N VAL A 342 -19.62 -39.42 58.39
CA VAL A 342 -19.98 -40.82 58.15
C VAL A 342 -21.48 -40.90 57.84
N SER A 343 -22.15 -39.76 57.62
CA SER A 343 -23.57 -39.74 57.30
C SER A 343 -23.78 -40.07 55.82
N PRO A 344 -24.74 -40.97 55.51
CA PRO A 344 -25.22 -41.12 54.15
C PRO A 344 -25.77 -39.78 53.63
N TRP A 345 -25.77 -39.61 52.31
CA TRP A 345 -26.38 -38.47 51.63
C TRP A 345 -27.73 -38.10 52.27
N GLN A 346 -27.92 -36.81 52.57
CA GLN A 346 -29.19 -36.30 53.08
C GLN A 346 -30.23 -36.22 51.95
N ALA A 347 -31.51 -36.30 52.30
CA ALA A 347 -32.60 -36.46 51.33
C ALA A 347 -32.68 -35.30 50.32
N GLU A 348 -32.24 -34.11 50.71
CA GLU A 348 -32.18 -32.88 49.92
C GLU A 348 -31.00 -32.80 48.96
N MET A 349 -29.92 -33.56 49.19
CA MET A 349 -28.70 -33.46 48.38
C MET A 349 -28.85 -34.15 47.02
N ALA A 350 -29.53 -35.30 46.96
CA ALA A 350 -29.75 -36.03 45.72
C ALA A 350 -30.56 -35.23 44.67
N PRO A 351 -31.70 -34.59 45.01
CA PRO A 351 -32.39 -33.73 44.06
C PRO A 351 -31.59 -32.48 43.69
N ALA A 352 -30.80 -31.91 44.61
CA ALA A 352 -29.93 -30.78 44.26
C ALA A 352 -28.86 -31.15 43.22
N GLU A 353 -28.30 -32.36 43.30
CA GLU A 353 -27.36 -32.89 42.31
C GLU A 353 -28.05 -33.14 40.95
N MET A 354 -29.24 -33.75 40.96
CA MET A 354 -29.96 -34.11 39.73
C MET A 354 -30.60 -32.92 39.02
N GLU A 355 -31.19 -32.00 39.78
CA GLU A 355 -31.95 -30.86 39.25
C GLU A 355 -31.08 -29.62 39.05
N GLY A 356 -29.90 -29.58 39.68
CA GLY A 356 -28.97 -28.45 39.58
C GLY A 356 -29.55 -27.15 40.14
N GLN A 357 -30.47 -27.23 41.10
CA GLN A 357 -31.03 -26.09 41.81
C GLN A 357 -30.87 -26.25 43.34
N PRO A 358 -30.85 -25.15 44.11
CA PRO A 358 -30.87 -25.22 45.57
C PRO A 358 -32.12 -25.92 46.08
N VAL A 359 -31.95 -26.92 46.94
CA VAL A 359 -33.06 -27.67 47.54
C VAL A 359 -33.07 -27.44 49.05
N PRO A 360 -34.16 -26.89 49.62
CA PRO A 360 -34.31 -26.79 51.06
C PRO A 360 -34.56 -28.18 51.65
N GLY A 361 -33.94 -28.43 52.80
CA GLY A 361 -33.99 -29.71 53.50
C GLY A 361 -34.09 -29.54 55.01
N ARG A 362 -34.01 -30.66 55.72
CA ARG A 362 -34.02 -30.66 57.18
C ARG A 362 -33.06 -31.72 57.66
N ALA A 363 -31.93 -31.27 58.17
CA ALA A 363 -30.88 -32.19 58.59
C ALA A 363 -31.22 -32.88 59.92
N ASP A 364 -30.94 -34.17 60.00
CA ASP A 364 -31.22 -34.98 61.19
C ASP A 364 -30.48 -34.44 62.42
N GLY A 365 -31.24 -33.94 63.39
CA GLY A 365 -30.70 -33.33 64.62
C GLY A 365 -30.15 -31.91 64.48
N ALA A 366 -30.30 -31.27 63.31
CA ALA A 366 -29.95 -29.87 63.06
C ALA A 366 -31.20 -29.04 62.67
N GLY A 367 -31.03 -27.72 62.54
CA GLY A 367 -32.09 -26.82 62.09
C GLY A 367 -32.35 -26.92 60.57
N PRO A 368 -33.03 -25.93 59.98
CA PRO A 368 -33.28 -25.89 58.53
C PRO A 368 -31.99 -26.05 57.72
N ALA A 369 -32.01 -26.93 56.72
CA ALA A 369 -30.86 -27.25 55.86
C ALA A 369 -31.10 -26.81 54.41
N MET A 370 -30.02 -26.69 53.64
CA MET A 370 -30.03 -26.25 52.26
C MET A 370 -28.89 -26.89 51.48
N ALA A 371 -29.26 -27.71 50.51
CA ALA A 371 -28.35 -28.31 49.57
C ALA A 371 -28.18 -27.40 48.34
N ILE A 372 -26.93 -27.05 48.03
CA ILE A 372 -26.58 -26.15 46.94
C ILE A 372 -25.63 -26.86 45.99
N PRO A 373 -25.97 -26.99 44.69
CA PRO A 373 -25.11 -27.66 43.73
C PRO A 373 -23.88 -26.80 43.42
N LEU A 374 -22.70 -27.41 43.51
CA LEU A 374 -21.46 -26.83 43.02
C LEU A 374 -21.35 -27.10 41.53
N LYS A 375 -21.34 -26.04 40.72
CA LYS A 375 -21.28 -26.13 39.25
C LYS A 375 -19.95 -25.64 38.72
N VAL A 376 -19.43 -26.33 37.71
CA VAL A 376 -18.35 -25.86 36.85
C VAL A 376 -18.82 -25.98 35.40
N ARG A 377 -18.82 -24.87 34.67
CA ARG A 377 -19.28 -24.80 33.27
C ARG A 377 -20.63 -25.51 33.02
N GLU A 378 -21.65 -25.17 33.83
CA GLU A 378 -23.03 -25.72 33.80
C GLU A 378 -23.17 -27.19 34.21
N GLN A 379 -22.10 -27.85 34.65
CA GLN A 379 -22.15 -29.23 35.12
C GLN A 379 -22.04 -29.29 36.65
N VAL A 380 -22.98 -29.98 37.31
CA VAL A 380 -22.94 -30.20 38.76
C VAL A 380 -21.83 -31.20 39.07
N ILE A 381 -20.85 -30.79 39.86
CA ILE A 381 -19.69 -31.59 40.25
C ILE A 381 -19.73 -32.04 41.72
N GLY A 382 -20.70 -31.53 42.49
CA GLY A 382 -20.93 -31.90 43.88
C GLY A 382 -22.04 -31.07 44.51
N VAL A 383 -22.31 -31.31 45.79
CA VAL A 383 -23.33 -30.60 46.56
C VAL A 383 -22.72 -30.10 47.87
N LEU A 384 -22.93 -28.83 48.16
CA LEU A 384 -22.60 -28.22 49.44
C LEU A 384 -23.87 -28.14 50.27
N ASP A 385 -23.85 -28.71 51.47
CA ASP A 385 -25.00 -28.70 52.37
C ASP A 385 -24.73 -27.77 53.56
N ALA A 386 -25.63 -26.81 53.74
CA ALA A 386 -25.57 -25.79 54.78
C ALA A 386 -26.77 -25.93 55.71
N TYR A 387 -26.55 -25.85 57.03
CA TYR A 387 -27.63 -25.94 58.02
C TYR A 387 -27.55 -24.81 59.04
N LYS A 388 -28.71 -24.40 59.55
CA LYS A 388 -28.81 -23.46 60.68
C LYS A 388 -28.89 -24.21 62.02
N PRO A 389 -28.54 -23.56 63.15
CA PRO A 389 -28.72 -24.13 64.48
C PRO A 389 -30.19 -24.50 64.76
N PRO A 390 -30.45 -25.51 65.62
CA PRO A 390 -31.81 -25.88 66.03
C PRO A 390 -32.58 -24.68 66.61
N GLY A 391 -33.81 -24.45 66.15
CA GLY A 391 -34.65 -23.32 66.57
C GLY A 391 -34.53 -22.05 65.72
N SER A 392 -33.70 -22.07 64.67
CA SER A 392 -33.62 -20.99 63.67
C SER A 392 -34.81 -21.02 62.71
N SER A 393 -35.15 -19.87 62.13
CA SER A 393 -36.12 -19.78 61.03
C SER A 393 -35.59 -20.41 59.75
N ASP A 394 -36.50 -20.78 58.85
CA ASP A 394 -36.17 -21.29 57.52
C ASP A 394 -35.28 -20.32 56.73
N TRP A 395 -34.62 -20.84 55.70
CA TRP A 395 -33.77 -20.06 54.80
C TRP A 395 -34.61 -19.02 54.03
N THR A 396 -34.17 -17.77 54.04
CA THR A 396 -34.79 -16.69 53.26
C THR A 396 -34.21 -16.65 51.85
N GLY A 397 -34.95 -16.11 50.88
CA GLY A 397 -34.49 -16.01 49.49
C GLY A 397 -33.17 -15.26 49.34
N ASP A 398 -32.94 -14.23 50.16
CA ASP A 398 -31.69 -13.46 50.15
C ASP A 398 -30.50 -14.28 50.67
N GLU A 399 -30.72 -15.11 51.69
CA GLU A 399 -29.69 -16.02 52.21
C GLU A 399 -29.34 -17.13 51.20
N VAL A 400 -30.34 -17.68 50.50
CA VAL A 400 -30.13 -18.66 49.43
C VAL A 400 -29.31 -18.05 48.30
N ALA A 401 -29.68 -16.84 47.85
CA ALA A 401 -28.99 -16.14 46.77
C ALA A 401 -27.52 -15.83 47.12
N LEU A 402 -27.27 -15.39 48.36
CA LEU A 402 -25.91 -15.13 48.83
C LEU A 402 -25.05 -16.40 48.85
N PHE A 403 -25.60 -17.50 49.37
CA PHE A 403 -24.88 -18.77 49.41
C PHE A 403 -24.65 -19.34 48.01
N GLN A 404 -25.63 -19.27 47.11
CA GLN A 404 -25.46 -19.67 45.71
C GLN A 404 -24.33 -18.87 45.06
N ALA A 405 -24.28 -17.55 45.25
CA ALA A 405 -23.21 -16.71 44.70
C ALA A 405 -21.81 -17.09 45.21
N LEU A 406 -21.69 -17.46 46.49
CA LEU A 406 -20.42 -17.94 47.06
C LEU A 406 -20.00 -19.30 46.48
N VAL A 407 -20.96 -20.20 46.27
CA VAL A 407 -20.72 -21.51 45.65
C VAL A 407 -20.36 -21.37 44.18
N ASP A 408 -21.01 -20.47 43.44
CA ASP A 408 -20.69 -20.17 42.05
C ASP A 408 -19.29 -19.54 41.92
N GLN A 409 -18.93 -18.65 42.85
CA GLN A 409 -17.59 -18.06 42.91
C GLN A 409 -16.51 -19.12 43.20
N LEU A 410 -16.81 -20.09 44.07
CA LEU A 410 -15.95 -21.25 44.30
C LEU A 410 -15.84 -22.11 43.04
N GLY A 411 -16.95 -22.38 42.33
CA GLY A 411 -16.96 -23.08 41.06
C GLY A 411 -16.10 -22.39 39.99
N ALA A 412 -16.19 -21.06 39.89
CA ALA A 412 -15.36 -20.28 38.97
C ALA A 412 -13.87 -20.28 39.35
N ALA A 413 -13.54 -20.24 40.64
CA ALA A 413 -12.17 -20.31 41.12
C ALA A 413 -11.53 -21.70 40.93
N LEU A 414 -12.34 -22.74 40.78
CA LEU A 414 -11.90 -24.10 40.47
C LEU A 414 -11.73 -24.35 38.95
N ASP A 415 -12.19 -23.43 38.09
CA ASP A 415 -12.08 -23.49 36.63
C ASP A 415 -10.80 -22.82 36.07
N GLY A 416 -10.09 -22.04 36.91
CA GLY A 416 -8.84 -21.35 36.58
C GLY A 416 -7.64 -22.02 37.23
#